data_AF-A0A7S3HMD3-F1
#
_entry.id   AF-A0A7S3HMD3-F1
#
_cell.length_a   1.000
_cell.length_b   1.000
_cell.length_c   1.000
_cell.angle_alpha   90.00
_cell.angle_beta   90.00
_cell.angle_gamma   90.00
#
_symmetry.space_group_name_H-M   'P 1'
#
loop_
_entity.id
_entity.type
_entity.pdbx_description
1 polymer ?
#
loop_
_entity_poly.entity_id
_entity_poly.type
_entity_poly.pdbx_seq_one_letter_code
_entity_poly.pdbx_strand_id
1 'polypeptide(L)'
;MGWPFGAFFKFLPEHANLLTEDPEQKNRNTFSMGHFGAGLCEPYTDFPTVVCTPNCPRPDLRAGYRAQITSTDPAQSLRVIHTEQRQDWETMAQGVYATVRMFEYLQSRGVVGKRLEPSFDLSPSNSEELVQWIRENHFTVFHWACTCKAGVNGAVADAHFRVRHPSPTSPEGVVANLRVGSAACLPDMPDANPHLTITAFSFALAEELARTQASRKQKEFSSPRELHQAALDLDSRAASLVGQFSKAELVAQQKLLQIRRAGEEQPNLYEVATQHYEKWLKEHSDNEE
;
A
#
# COMPACT_ATOMS: atom_id res chain seq x y z
N MET A 1 -9.79 -10.80 14.24
CA MET A 1 -8.88 -9.64 14.16
C MET A 1 -9.55 -8.55 13.35
N GLY A 2 -10.35 -7.69 13.99
CA GLY A 2 -10.81 -6.48 13.32
C GLY A 2 -9.67 -5.47 13.40
N TRP A 3 -9.09 -5.07 12.26
CA TRP A 3 -8.23 -3.89 12.24
C TRP A 3 -9.16 -2.69 12.44
N PRO A 4 -9.13 -2.05 13.60
CA PRO A 4 -10.08 -1.00 13.89
C PRO A 4 -9.56 0.26 13.21
N PHE A 5 -10.22 0.66 12.12
CA PHE A 5 -9.96 1.90 11.38
C PHE A 5 -8.53 2.10 10.86
N GLY A 6 -8.32 1.69 9.59
CA GLY A 6 -7.16 2.07 8.80
C GLY A 6 -7.24 3.51 8.31
N ALA A 7 -6.52 4.43 8.95
CA ALA A 7 -6.33 5.77 8.40
C ALA A 7 -5.04 5.81 7.57
N PHE A 8 -5.07 6.54 6.44
CA PHE A 8 -3.92 6.74 5.58
C PHE A 8 -3.61 8.23 5.54
N PHE A 9 -2.41 8.60 5.93
CA PHE A 9 -1.96 9.98 5.83
C PHE A 9 -0.62 10.04 5.12
N LYS A 10 -0.47 11.10 4.32
CA LYS A 10 0.80 11.53 3.76
C LYS A 10 1.19 12.80 4.49
N PHE A 11 2.41 12.86 5.01
CA PHE A 11 2.95 14.15 5.43
C PHE A 11 3.06 15.05 4.20
N LEU A 12 2.40 16.20 4.25
CA LEU A 12 2.52 17.20 3.19
C LEU A 12 3.99 17.63 3.08
N PRO A 13 4.53 17.86 1.87
CA PRO A 13 5.92 18.28 1.68
C PRO A 13 6.33 19.48 2.55
N GLU A 14 5.42 20.44 2.73
CA GLU A 14 5.60 21.61 3.59
C GLU A 14 5.75 21.26 5.08
N HIS A 15 5.17 20.15 5.53
CA HIS A 15 5.24 19.62 6.89
C HIS A 15 6.41 18.64 7.08
N ALA A 16 7.13 18.26 6.00
CA ALA A 16 8.38 17.52 6.13
C ALA A 16 9.41 18.29 6.98
N ASN A 17 9.32 19.62 6.99
CA ASN A 17 10.11 20.50 7.84
C ASN A 17 9.84 20.36 9.36
N LEU A 18 8.69 19.79 9.75
CA LEU A 18 8.40 19.45 11.15
C LEU A 18 9.07 18.14 11.57
N LEU A 19 9.61 17.37 10.63
CA LEU A 19 10.10 16.01 10.85
C LEU A 19 11.63 15.91 10.85
N THR A 20 12.33 16.96 10.45
CA THR A 20 13.79 17.00 10.45
C THR A 20 14.29 18.45 10.63
N GLU A 21 15.17 18.64 11.62
CA GLU A 21 15.88 19.91 11.84
C GLU A 21 17.09 20.07 10.91
N ASP A 22 17.46 19.00 10.18
CA ASP A 22 18.62 18.95 9.29
C ASP A 22 18.27 19.41 7.86
N PRO A 23 18.83 20.54 7.38
CA PRO A 23 18.60 21.05 6.03
C PRO A 23 19.02 20.09 4.91
N GLU A 24 19.98 19.20 5.13
CA GLU A 24 20.46 18.26 4.09
C GLU A 24 19.49 17.08 3.88
N GLN A 25 18.73 16.69 4.91
CA GLN A 25 17.70 15.67 4.80
C GLN A 25 16.43 16.16 4.09
N LYS A 26 16.21 17.48 3.99
CA LYS A 26 15.02 18.08 3.34
C LYS A 26 14.89 17.76 1.85
N ASN A 27 15.99 17.40 1.19
CA ASN A 27 16.01 17.08 -0.24
C ASN A 27 15.90 15.58 -0.55
N ARG A 28 15.92 14.72 0.46
CA ARG A 28 15.61 13.30 0.25
C ARG A 28 14.10 13.18 0.22
N ASN A 29 13.54 12.60 -0.85
CA ASN A 29 12.12 12.25 -0.96
C ASN A 29 11.78 11.16 0.09
N THR A 30 11.72 11.54 1.36
CA THR A 30 11.47 10.65 2.50
C THR A 30 9.96 10.46 2.64
N PHE A 31 9.40 9.80 1.63
CA PHE A 31 7.99 9.46 1.60
C PHE A 31 7.78 8.21 2.44
N SER A 32 7.15 8.36 3.60
CA SER A 32 6.63 7.26 4.40
C SER A 32 5.10 7.29 4.38
N MET A 33 4.52 6.10 4.43
CA MET A 33 3.08 5.91 4.62
C MET A 33 2.89 5.15 5.93
N GLY A 34 1.91 5.53 6.75
CA GLY A 34 1.54 4.80 7.96
C GLY A 34 0.14 4.22 7.84
N HIS A 35 -0.05 2.96 8.26
CA HIS A 35 -1.41 2.47 8.57
C HIS A 35 -1.68 2.70 10.04
N PHE A 36 -2.83 3.30 10.33
CA PHE A 36 -3.29 3.45 11.69
C PHE A 36 -4.25 2.32 12.07
N GLY A 37 -4.31 2.02 13.36
CA GLY A 37 -5.37 1.22 13.96
C GLY A 37 -5.65 1.76 15.35
N ALA A 38 -6.89 1.72 15.82
CA ALA A 38 -7.25 2.15 17.18
C ALA A 38 -8.23 1.19 17.85
N GLY A 39 -7.80 0.42 18.85
CA GLY A 39 -8.67 -0.50 19.57
C GLY A 39 -7.92 -1.43 20.52
N LEU A 40 -8.59 -2.49 20.97
CA LEU A 40 -7.95 -3.58 21.71
C LEU A 40 -7.14 -4.43 20.73
N CYS A 41 -5.83 -4.50 20.94
CA CYS A 41 -4.91 -5.26 20.10
C CYS A 41 -4.51 -6.55 20.83
N GLU A 42 -5.43 -7.52 21.00
CA GLU A 42 -5.05 -8.84 21.52
C GLU A 42 -4.05 -9.55 20.58
N PRO A 43 -3.01 -10.24 21.10
CA PRO A 43 -2.69 -10.44 22.52
C PRO A 43 -1.77 -9.36 23.12
N TYR A 44 -1.52 -8.28 22.40
CA TYR A 44 -0.51 -7.26 22.72
C TYR A 44 -0.95 -6.29 23.83
N THR A 45 -2.23 -5.90 23.86
CA THR A 45 -2.75 -4.94 24.85
C THR A 45 -4.15 -5.30 25.32
N ASP A 46 -4.39 -5.20 26.64
CA ASP A 46 -5.67 -5.37 27.32
C ASP A 46 -6.45 -4.04 27.50
N PHE A 47 -5.84 -2.92 27.11
CA PHE A 47 -6.46 -1.60 27.06
C PHE A 47 -6.48 -1.02 25.64
N PRO A 48 -7.37 -0.04 25.35
CA PRO A 48 -7.45 0.58 24.03
C PRO A 48 -6.13 1.24 23.64
N THR A 49 -5.60 0.89 22.47
CA THR A 49 -4.36 1.45 21.94
C THR A 49 -4.54 1.99 20.54
N VAL A 50 -3.75 3.02 20.21
CA VAL A 50 -3.61 3.50 18.84
C VAL A 50 -2.25 3.04 18.34
N VAL A 51 -2.25 2.35 17.22
CA VAL A 51 -1.05 1.90 16.51
C VAL A 51 -0.91 2.71 15.23
N CYS A 52 0.33 3.07 14.88
CA CYS A 52 0.70 3.53 13.55
C CYS A 52 1.85 2.66 13.06
N THR A 53 1.73 2.16 11.84
CA THR A 53 2.68 1.22 11.23
C THR A 53 3.29 1.89 10.00
N PRO A 54 4.33 2.73 10.19
CA PRO A 54 5.05 3.34 9.08
C PRO A 54 5.69 2.25 8.22
N ASN A 55 5.59 2.40 6.90
CA ASN A 55 6.15 1.50 5.91
C ASN A 55 7.01 2.27 4.90
N CYS A 56 7.86 1.52 4.19
CA CYS A 56 8.61 2.00 3.03
C CYS A 56 7.79 1.73 1.75
N PRO A 57 7.09 2.73 1.18
CA PRO A 57 6.22 2.54 0.02
C PRO A 57 6.99 2.26 -1.28
N ARG A 58 8.26 2.70 -1.35
CA ARG A 58 9.16 2.50 -2.49
C ARG A 58 10.44 1.80 -2.04
N PRO A 59 10.37 0.51 -1.67
CA PRO A 59 11.57 -0.23 -1.29
C PRO A 59 12.50 -0.38 -2.49
N ASP A 60 13.81 -0.51 -2.25
CA ASP A 60 14.75 -0.85 -3.32
C ASP A 60 14.48 -2.29 -3.82
N LEU A 61 13.92 -2.40 -5.03
CA LEU A 61 13.56 -3.68 -5.65
C LEU A 61 14.77 -4.53 -6.07
N ARG A 62 16.00 -4.01 -5.98
CA ARG A 62 17.25 -4.76 -6.20
C ARG A 62 17.84 -5.29 -4.88
N ALA A 63 17.40 -4.74 -3.75
CA ALA A 63 17.76 -5.15 -2.41
C ALA A 63 16.55 -5.78 -1.70
N GLY A 64 16.74 -6.24 -0.47
CA GLY A 64 15.67 -6.78 0.35
C GLY A 64 15.29 -8.20 0.02
N TYR A 65 14.17 -8.40 -0.64
CA TYR A 65 13.60 -9.74 -0.75
C TYR A 65 13.72 -10.30 -2.16
N ARG A 66 14.29 -11.50 -2.25
CA ARG A 66 14.38 -12.26 -3.50
C ARG A 66 13.73 -13.62 -3.34
N ALA A 67 12.78 -13.91 -4.22
CA ALA A 67 12.26 -15.26 -4.41
C ALA A 67 13.27 -16.09 -5.22
N GLN A 68 13.77 -17.19 -4.63
CA GLN A 68 14.65 -18.14 -5.31
C GLN A 68 14.01 -19.52 -5.35
N ILE A 69 14.05 -20.14 -6.53
CA ILE A 69 13.69 -21.55 -6.70
C ILE A 69 14.86 -22.42 -6.25
N THR A 70 14.65 -23.27 -5.24
CA THR A 70 15.70 -24.11 -4.62
C THR A 70 15.49 -25.61 -4.83
N SER A 71 14.32 -26.02 -5.31
CA SER A 71 13.97 -27.42 -5.54
C SER A 71 13.06 -27.55 -6.76
N THR A 72 13.05 -28.74 -7.36
CA THR A 72 12.08 -29.12 -8.39
C THR A 72 10.76 -29.63 -7.80
N ASP A 73 10.72 -29.94 -6.50
CA ASP A 73 9.48 -30.22 -5.76
C ASP A 73 8.74 -28.89 -5.46
N PRO A 74 7.54 -28.64 -6.04
CA PRO A 74 6.81 -27.40 -5.84
C PRO A 74 6.45 -27.10 -4.38
N ALA A 75 6.31 -28.13 -3.54
CA ALA A 75 6.01 -27.94 -2.11
C ALA A 75 7.21 -27.36 -1.33
N GLN A 76 8.42 -27.49 -1.86
CA GLN A 76 9.67 -27.07 -1.23
C GLN A 76 10.48 -26.12 -2.14
N SER A 77 9.87 -25.62 -3.22
CA SER A 77 10.62 -24.97 -4.28
C SER A 77 11.00 -23.54 -3.96
N LEU A 78 10.31 -22.85 -3.04
CA LEU A 78 10.47 -21.41 -2.86
C LEU A 78 11.21 -21.06 -1.57
N ARG A 79 12.36 -20.39 -1.72
CA ARG A 79 13.04 -19.71 -0.62
C ARG A 79 12.98 -18.20 -0.84
N VAL A 80 12.51 -17.47 0.18
CA VAL A 80 12.65 -16.02 0.23
C VAL A 80 14.00 -15.70 0.88
N ILE A 81 14.86 -15.00 0.14
CA ILE A 81 16.17 -14.56 0.61
C ILE A 81 16.05 -13.09 0.96
N HIS A 82 16.47 -12.77 2.18
CA HIS A 82 16.56 -11.40 2.67
C HIS A 82 18.01 -10.92 2.53
N THR A 83 18.20 -9.75 1.92
CA THR A 83 19.49 -9.08 1.73
C THR A 83 19.49 -7.75 2.47
N GLU A 84 20.65 -7.11 2.60
CA GLU A 84 20.77 -5.83 3.31
C GLU A 84 19.91 -4.74 2.63
N GLN A 85 19.11 -4.03 3.43
CA GLN A 85 18.15 -3.01 3.00
C GLN A 85 18.41 -1.67 3.69
N ARG A 86 19.69 -1.28 3.83
CA ARG A 86 20.08 -0.10 4.60
C ARG A 86 19.22 1.14 4.29
N GLN A 87 19.00 1.43 3.01
CA GLN A 87 18.21 2.60 2.60
C GLN A 87 16.72 2.49 3.01
N ASP A 88 16.14 1.30 2.94
CA ASP A 88 14.76 1.05 3.36
C ASP A 88 14.64 1.16 4.89
N TRP A 89 15.63 0.64 5.64
CA TRP A 89 15.71 0.77 7.10
C TRP A 89 15.81 2.23 7.54
N GLU A 90 16.66 3.02 6.89
CA GLU A 90 16.78 4.46 7.14
C GLU A 90 15.45 5.20 6.85
N THR A 91 14.77 4.81 5.77
CA THR A 91 13.46 5.40 5.41
C THR A 91 12.39 5.04 6.44
N MET A 92 12.36 3.79 6.92
CA MET A 92 11.44 3.38 7.99
C MET A 92 11.75 4.07 9.31
N ALA A 93 13.03 4.25 9.66
CA ALA A 93 13.43 4.98 10.86
C ALA A 93 12.91 6.43 10.86
N GLN A 94 12.96 7.11 9.72
CA GLN A 94 12.36 8.43 9.56
C GLN A 94 10.84 8.41 9.73
N GLY A 95 10.16 7.39 9.18
CA GLY A 95 8.73 7.20 9.37
C GLY A 95 8.34 6.95 10.83
N VAL A 96 9.12 6.16 11.57
CA VAL A 96 8.93 5.93 13.01
C VAL A 96 9.16 7.22 13.79
N TYR A 97 10.25 7.95 13.51
CA TYR A 97 10.54 9.23 14.17
C TYR A 97 9.40 10.24 13.97
N ALA A 98 8.93 10.39 12.73
CA ALA A 98 7.81 11.27 12.41
C ALA A 98 6.52 10.87 13.14
N THR A 99 6.26 9.57 13.22
CA THR A 99 5.12 9.00 13.94
C THR A 99 5.19 9.31 15.44
N VAL A 100 6.35 9.11 16.06
CA VAL A 100 6.54 9.40 17.49
C VAL A 100 6.33 10.88 17.78
N ARG A 101 6.93 11.79 17.01
CA ARG A 101 6.73 13.24 17.20
C ARG A 101 5.26 13.66 17.08
N MET A 102 4.54 13.08 16.12
CA MET A 102 3.11 13.31 15.96
C MET A 102 2.34 12.82 17.20
N PHE A 103 2.62 11.63 17.72
CA PHE A 103 1.96 11.12 18.92
C PHE A 103 2.34 11.89 20.19
N GLU A 104 3.58 12.35 20.34
CA GLU A 104 3.99 13.22 21.45
C GLU A 104 3.23 14.55 21.41
N TYR A 105 3.06 15.14 20.22
CA TYR A 105 2.21 16.31 20.03
C TYR A 105 0.77 16.02 20.44
N LEU A 106 0.17 14.91 19.98
CA LEU A 106 -1.18 14.51 20.36
C LEU A 106 -1.30 14.23 21.87
N GLN A 107 -0.29 13.64 22.49
CA GLN A 107 -0.21 13.39 23.92
C GLN A 107 -0.18 14.69 24.70
N SER A 108 0.60 15.68 24.26
CA SER A 108 0.65 17.02 24.88
C SER A 108 -0.69 17.77 24.82
N ARG A 109 -1.58 17.35 23.91
CA ARG A 109 -2.95 17.86 23.77
C ARG A 109 -3.99 17.00 24.51
N GLY A 110 -3.56 15.94 25.20
CA GLY A 110 -4.45 15.01 25.90
C GLY A 110 -5.28 14.10 24.98
N VAL A 111 -4.88 13.96 23.71
CA VAL A 111 -5.63 13.16 22.72
C VAL A 111 -5.28 11.67 22.80
N VAL A 112 -4.05 11.34 23.15
CA VAL A 112 -3.56 9.97 23.32
C VAL A 112 -2.84 9.80 24.65
N GLY A 113 -2.77 8.56 25.13
CA GLY A 113 -2.02 8.18 26.33
C GLY A 113 -0.51 8.12 26.12
N LYS A 114 0.17 7.46 27.05
CA LYS A 114 1.63 7.24 27.00
C LYS A 114 2.00 6.38 25.79
N ARG A 115 3.09 6.73 25.11
CA ARG A 115 3.74 5.86 24.11
C ARG A 115 4.15 4.53 24.74
N LEU A 116 3.83 3.44 24.06
CA LEU A 116 4.25 2.08 24.44
C LEU A 116 5.53 1.69 23.70
N GLU A 117 5.53 1.82 22.37
CA GLU A 117 6.61 1.39 21.50
C GLU A 117 6.96 2.43 20.41
N PRO A 118 8.24 2.55 20.00
CA PRO A 118 9.42 2.09 20.75
C PRO A 118 9.37 2.65 22.18
N SER A 119 9.96 1.99 23.18
CA SER A 119 9.86 2.46 24.58
C SER A 119 10.97 3.43 25.00
N PHE A 120 12.06 3.50 24.23
CA PHE A 120 13.21 4.38 24.48
C PHE A 120 13.03 5.77 23.86
N ASP A 121 13.79 6.75 24.33
CA ASP A 121 13.76 8.12 23.80
C ASP A 121 14.44 8.19 22.43
N LEU A 122 13.73 8.75 21.45
CA LEU A 122 14.27 8.90 20.10
C LEU A 122 15.06 10.20 19.98
N SER A 123 16.28 10.11 19.48
CA SER A 123 17.17 11.23 19.23
C SER A 123 17.95 11.01 17.92
N PRO A 124 18.43 12.09 17.27
CA PRO A 124 19.36 11.92 16.15
C PRO A 124 20.62 11.13 16.53
N SER A 125 21.04 11.19 17.80
CA SER A 125 22.21 10.48 18.33
C SER A 125 22.05 8.98 18.53
N ASN A 126 20.83 8.42 18.46
CA ASN A 126 20.59 6.97 18.58
C ASN A 126 19.86 6.38 17.37
N SER A 127 20.11 6.92 16.18
CA SER A 127 19.51 6.41 14.94
C SER A 127 19.82 4.93 14.65
N GLU A 128 20.99 4.43 15.08
CA GLU A 128 21.38 3.04 14.91
C GLU A 128 20.59 2.08 15.81
N GLU A 129 20.31 2.50 17.04
CA GLU A 129 19.45 1.77 17.98
C GLU A 129 18.02 1.65 17.42
N LEU A 130 17.50 2.73 16.83
CA LEU A 130 16.21 2.71 16.15
C LEU A 130 16.20 1.75 14.95
N VAL A 131 17.23 1.76 14.12
CA VAL A 131 17.34 0.82 12.99
C VAL A 131 17.39 -0.63 13.49
N GLN A 132 18.11 -0.91 14.57
CA GLN A 132 18.16 -2.24 15.15
C GLN A 132 16.79 -2.67 15.71
N TRP A 133 16.11 -1.79 16.44
CA TRP A 133 14.74 -2.04 16.92
C TRP A 133 13.78 -2.33 15.76
N ILE A 134 13.87 -1.58 14.65
CA ILE A 134 13.07 -1.84 13.44
C ILE A 134 13.37 -3.22 12.87
N ARG A 135 14.64 -3.63 12.78
CA ARG A 135 14.99 -4.97 12.26
C ARG A 135 14.37 -6.09 13.08
N GLU A 136 14.24 -5.90 14.39
CA GLU A 136 13.66 -6.89 15.31
C GLU A 136 12.13 -6.86 15.37
N ASN A 137 11.50 -5.71 15.07
CA ASN A 137 10.06 -5.50 15.28
C ASN A 137 9.27 -5.25 13.99
N HIS A 138 9.93 -5.10 12.84
CA HIS A 138 9.22 -4.91 11.57
C HIS A 138 8.45 -6.17 11.17
N PHE A 139 7.39 -5.95 10.41
CA PHE A 139 6.63 -7.00 9.76
C PHE A 139 6.19 -6.51 8.37
N THR A 140 5.63 -7.41 7.58
CA THR A 140 5.16 -7.09 6.24
C THR A 140 3.75 -6.52 6.26
N VAL A 141 3.49 -5.53 5.43
CA VAL A 141 2.12 -5.09 5.08
C VAL A 141 1.45 -6.03 4.06
N PHE A 142 2.05 -7.20 3.82
CA PHE A 142 1.56 -8.29 2.97
C PHE A 142 1.43 -7.94 1.48
N HIS A 143 2.22 -6.99 1.00
CA HIS A 143 2.20 -6.51 -0.39
C HIS A 143 3.36 -7.08 -1.24
N TRP A 144 3.47 -8.40 -1.35
CA TRP A 144 4.48 -9.06 -2.19
C TRP A 144 4.17 -8.88 -3.69
N ALA A 145 5.10 -8.32 -4.47
CA ALA A 145 4.89 -8.00 -5.88
C ALA A 145 6.21 -7.96 -6.67
N CYS A 146 6.12 -7.61 -7.96
CA CYS A 146 7.27 -7.25 -8.80
C CYS A 146 8.29 -8.38 -9.08
N THR A 147 7.96 -9.64 -8.85
CA THR A 147 8.86 -10.79 -9.05
C THR A 147 8.96 -11.26 -10.50
N CYS A 148 7.98 -10.93 -11.34
CA CYS A 148 7.93 -11.25 -12.76
C CYS A 148 7.50 -10.03 -13.58
N LYS A 149 8.21 -8.91 -13.38
CA LYS A 149 7.87 -7.59 -13.93
C LYS A 149 7.48 -7.64 -15.40
N ALA A 150 6.41 -6.96 -15.76
CA ALA A 150 6.08 -6.61 -17.13
C ALA A 150 6.78 -5.30 -17.52
N GLY A 151 7.22 -5.18 -18.77
CA GLY A 151 7.80 -3.95 -19.28
C GLY A 151 8.89 -4.15 -20.30
N VAL A 152 9.78 -3.18 -20.40
CA VAL A 152 10.96 -3.19 -21.28
C VAL A 152 12.21 -3.68 -20.52
N ASN A 153 13.30 -3.98 -21.26
CA ASN A 153 14.66 -4.16 -20.73
C ASN A 153 14.81 -5.13 -19.53
N GLY A 154 14.92 -6.43 -19.80
CA GLY A 154 15.17 -7.44 -18.75
C GLY A 154 13.95 -7.82 -17.91
N ALA A 155 12.78 -7.25 -18.21
CA ALA A 155 11.48 -7.67 -17.69
C ALA A 155 11.16 -9.14 -18.07
N VAL A 156 10.45 -9.86 -17.19
CA VAL A 156 10.05 -11.25 -17.43
C VAL A 156 8.88 -11.32 -18.42
N ALA A 157 7.98 -10.35 -18.37
CA ALA A 157 6.85 -10.23 -19.28
C ALA A 157 6.97 -8.96 -20.15
N ASP A 158 6.31 -8.97 -21.31
CA ASP A 158 6.16 -7.77 -22.14
C ASP A 158 4.96 -6.91 -21.73
N ALA A 159 4.69 -5.83 -22.48
CA ALA A 159 3.58 -4.90 -22.23
C ALA A 159 2.18 -5.55 -22.39
N HIS A 160 2.10 -6.73 -23.00
CA HIS A 160 0.87 -7.52 -23.16
C HIS A 160 0.82 -8.70 -22.18
N PHE A 161 1.63 -8.62 -21.12
CA PHE A 161 1.73 -9.62 -20.05
C PHE A 161 2.23 -10.99 -20.52
N ARG A 162 2.77 -11.10 -21.75
CA ARG A 162 3.27 -12.36 -22.31
C ARG A 162 4.65 -12.64 -21.76
N VAL A 163 4.89 -13.88 -21.31
CA VAL A 163 6.20 -14.28 -20.81
C VAL A 163 7.20 -14.23 -21.96
N ARG A 164 8.32 -13.53 -21.77
CA ARG A 164 9.38 -13.44 -22.76
C ARG A 164 10.07 -14.77 -22.92
N HIS A 165 10.44 -15.10 -24.16
CA HIS A 165 11.20 -16.30 -24.43
C HIS A 165 12.65 -16.09 -23.96
N PRO A 166 13.28 -17.07 -23.27
CA PRO A 166 14.64 -16.90 -22.77
C PRO A 166 15.69 -16.83 -23.90
N SER A 167 15.41 -17.47 -25.04
CA SER A 167 16.27 -17.35 -26.23
C SER A 167 15.98 -16.06 -26.99
N PRO A 168 16.99 -15.19 -27.24
CA PRO A 168 16.85 -13.97 -28.05
C PRO A 168 16.63 -14.27 -29.53
N THR A 169 16.86 -15.51 -29.97
CA THR A 169 16.63 -15.96 -31.36
C THR A 169 15.21 -16.47 -31.60
N SER A 170 14.34 -16.46 -30.58
CA SER A 170 12.94 -16.85 -30.76
C SER A 170 12.26 -15.89 -31.74
N PRO A 171 11.64 -16.39 -32.83
CA PRO A 171 11.01 -15.55 -33.84
C PRO A 171 9.86 -14.69 -33.27
N GLU A 172 9.17 -15.19 -32.25
CA GLU A 172 8.10 -14.46 -31.58
C GLU A 172 8.57 -13.63 -30.38
N GLY A 173 9.78 -13.92 -29.85
CA GLY A 173 10.33 -13.28 -28.65
C GLY A 173 9.56 -13.56 -27.34
N VAL A 174 8.48 -14.34 -27.39
CA VAL A 174 7.61 -14.69 -26.26
C VAL A 174 7.31 -16.20 -26.23
N VAL A 175 6.89 -16.69 -25.07
CA VAL A 175 6.39 -18.05 -24.89
C VAL A 175 4.92 -18.10 -25.28
N ALA A 176 4.58 -18.95 -26.25
CA ALA A 176 3.21 -19.11 -26.71
C ALA A 176 2.28 -19.53 -25.56
N ASN A 177 1.10 -18.90 -25.47
CA ASN A 177 0.06 -19.22 -24.49
C ASN A 177 0.41 -19.00 -23.02
N LEU A 178 1.51 -18.32 -22.70
CA LEU A 178 1.93 -18.09 -21.31
C LEU A 178 1.94 -16.59 -20.96
N ARG A 179 1.29 -16.24 -19.84
CA ARG A 179 1.18 -14.87 -19.34
C ARG A 179 1.35 -14.80 -17.83
N VAL A 180 1.70 -13.62 -17.32
CA VAL A 180 1.74 -13.31 -15.88
C VAL A 180 0.66 -12.31 -15.55
N GLY A 181 -0.30 -12.71 -14.71
CA GLY A 181 -1.49 -11.93 -14.38
C GLY A 181 -1.72 -11.72 -12.89
N SER A 182 -0.68 -11.38 -12.15
CA SER A 182 -0.73 -11.19 -10.69
C SER A 182 0.11 -9.98 -10.28
N ALA A 183 0.15 -9.65 -8.99
CA ALA A 183 1.04 -8.61 -8.47
C ALA A 183 2.52 -8.79 -8.89
N ALA A 184 2.93 -10.01 -9.25
CA ALA A 184 4.25 -10.30 -9.79
C ALA A 184 4.58 -9.48 -11.05
N CYS A 185 3.59 -9.15 -11.88
CA CYS A 185 3.81 -8.41 -13.13
C CYS A 185 3.93 -6.91 -12.95
N LEU A 186 3.67 -6.37 -11.76
CA LEU A 186 3.85 -4.94 -11.50
C LEU A 186 5.32 -4.56 -11.78
N PRO A 187 5.58 -3.49 -12.57
CA PRO A 187 6.95 -3.06 -12.85
C PRO A 187 7.62 -2.52 -11.57
N ASP A 188 6.85 -1.81 -10.76
CA ASP A 188 7.26 -1.21 -9.50
C ASP A 188 6.13 -1.28 -8.47
N MET A 189 6.48 -1.09 -7.20
CA MET A 189 5.51 -0.99 -6.12
C MET A 189 4.70 0.31 -6.24
N PRO A 190 3.35 0.25 -6.19
CA PRO A 190 2.55 1.46 -6.12
C PRO A 190 2.72 2.15 -4.76
N ASP A 191 2.56 3.47 -4.75
CA ASP A 191 2.65 4.29 -3.53
C ASP A 191 1.50 4.05 -2.52
N ALA A 192 0.59 3.12 -2.80
CA ALA A 192 -0.59 2.81 -2.00
C ALA A 192 -0.84 1.29 -2.01
N ASN A 193 -1.79 0.84 -1.21
CA ASN A 193 -2.16 -0.58 -1.16
C ASN A 193 -2.46 -1.10 -2.58
N PRO A 194 -1.79 -2.17 -3.04
CA PRO A 194 -1.77 -2.53 -4.45
C PRO A 194 -3.08 -3.17 -4.92
N HIS A 195 -4.03 -3.47 -4.03
CA HIS A 195 -5.26 -4.19 -4.37
C HIS A 195 -6.02 -3.55 -5.53
N LEU A 196 -6.25 -2.23 -5.50
CA LEU A 196 -6.96 -1.54 -6.60
C LEU A 196 -6.14 -1.54 -7.90
N THR A 197 -4.82 -1.37 -7.80
CA THR A 197 -3.90 -1.47 -8.95
C THR A 197 -3.95 -2.88 -9.56
N ILE A 198 -3.99 -3.91 -8.72
CA ILE A 198 -4.06 -5.32 -9.12
C ILE A 198 -5.38 -5.60 -9.85
N THR A 199 -6.49 -5.13 -9.30
CA THR A 199 -7.81 -5.26 -9.92
C THR A 199 -7.86 -4.55 -11.28
N ALA A 200 -7.36 -3.31 -11.37
CA ALA A 200 -7.35 -2.53 -12.61
C ALA A 200 -6.57 -3.22 -13.73
N PHE A 201 -5.35 -3.71 -13.47
CA PHE A 201 -4.60 -4.41 -14.52
C PHE A 201 -5.20 -5.78 -14.86
N SER A 202 -5.90 -6.43 -13.91
CA SER A 202 -6.61 -7.69 -14.19
C SER A 202 -7.68 -7.53 -15.27
N PHE A 203 -8.36 -6.38 -15.32
CA PHE A 203 -9.27 -6.05 -16.42
C PHE A 203 -8.53 -5.86 -17.75
N ALA A 204 -7.40 -5.14 -17.74
CA ALA A 204 -6.58 -4.97 -18.93
C ALA A 204 -6.05 -6.33 -19.47
N LEU A 205 -5.66 -7.24 -18.58
CA LEU A 205 -5.27 -8.60 -18.93
C LEU A 205 -6.43 -9.40 -19.54
N ALA A 206 -7.63 -9.31 -18.96
CA ALA A 206 -8.82 -9.98 -19.49
C ALA A 206 -9.14 -9.49 -20.92
N GLU A 207 -9.03 -8.18 -21.16
CA GLU A 207 -9.20 -7.61 -22.49
C GLU A 207 -8.14 -8.12 -23.47
N GLU A 208 -6.87 -8.14 -23.09
CA GLU A 208 -5.76 -8.66 -23.90
C GLU A 208 -5.95 -10.15 -24.23
N LEU A 209 -6.47 -10.94 -23.30
CA LEU A 209 -6.83 -12.35 -23.53
C LEU A 209 -7.96 -12.47 -24.57
N ALA A 210 -9.00 -11.64 -24.47
CA ALA A 210 -10.10 -11.63 -25.42
C ALA A 210 -9.63 -11.19 -26.83
N ARG A 211 -8.79 -10.15 -26.92
CA ARG A 211 -8.15 -9.70 -28.18
C ARG A 211 -7.32 -10.80 -28.81
N THR A 212 -6.51 -11.49 -28.01
CA THR A 212 -5.68 -12.63 -28.47
C THR A 212 -6.55 -13.76 -29.02
N GLN A 213 -7.66 -14.09 -28.36
CA GLN A 213 -8.57 -15.15 -28.82
C GLN A 213 -9.31 -14.76 -30.10
N ALA A 214 -9.75 -13.51 -30.23
CA ALA A 214 -10.37 -13.01 -31.46
C ALA A 214 -9.41 -13.09 -32.64
N SER A 215 -8.17 -12.62 -32.47
CA SER A 215 -7.10 -12.71 -33.48
C SER A 215 -6.83 -14.15 -33.93
N ARG A 216 -6.70 -15.09 -32.98
CA ARG A 216 -6.53 -16.53 -33.30
C ARG A 216 -7.68 -17.13 -34.10
N LYS A 217 -8.90 -16.67 -33.83
CA LYS A 217 -10.11 -17.13 -34.52
C LYS A 217 -10.36 -16.35 -35.82
N GLN A 218 -9.47 -15.43 -36.21
CA GLN A 218 -9.65 -14.51 -37.33
C GLN A 218 -11.00 -13.78 -37.26
N LYS A 219 -11.41 -13.43 -36.04
CA LYS A 219 -12.63 -12.65 -35.78
C LYS A 219 -12.26 -11.24 -35.40
N GLU A 220 -13.10 -10.30 -35.80
CA GLU A 220 -13.01 -8.94 -35.29
C GLU A 220 -13.20 -8.96 -33.77
N PHE A 221 -12.32 -8.27 -33.06
CA PHE A 221 -12.45 -8.12 -31.62
C PHE A 221 -13.52 -7.08 -31.32
N SER A 222 -14.61 -7.53 -30.69
CA SER A 222 -15.53 -6.64 -29.98
C SER A 222 -15.20 -6.68 -28.49
N SER A 223 -15.02 -5.52 -27.87
CA SER A 223 -14.86 -5.46 -26.41
C SER A 223 -16.03 -6.18 -25.73
N PRO A 224 -15.78 -7.11 -24.78
CA PRO A 224 -16.83 -7.72 -24.00
C PRO A 224 -17.76 -6.63 -23.45
N ARG A 225 -19.07 -6.81 -23.59
CA ARG A 225 -20.05 -5.82 -23.17
C ARG A 225 -19.85 -5.39 -21.72
N GLU A 226 -19.39 -6.30 -20.86
CA GLU A 226 -19.04 -6.07 -19.46
C GLU A 226 -17.80 -5.16 -19.28
N LEU A 227 -16.77 -5.32 -20.12
CA LEU A 227 -15.60 -4.41 -20.13
C LEU A 227 -15.96 -3.04 -20.69
N HIS A 228 -16.77 -3.01 -21.74
CA HIS A 228 -17.29 -1.75 -22.29
C HIS A 228 -18.18 -1.03 -21.26
N GLN A 229 -19.05 -1.75 -20.57
CA GLN A 229 -19.88 -1.20 -19.50
C GLN A 229 -19.02 -0.71 -18.32
N ALA A 230 -18.02 -1.47 -17.89
CA ALA A 230 -17.10 -1.05 -16.82
C ALA A 230 -16.30 0.22 -17.21
N ALA A 231 -15.86 0.33 -18.46
CA ALA A 231 -15.21 1.52 -18.99
C ALA A 231 -16.17 2.72 -19.04
N LEU A 232 -17.40 2.53 -19.52
CA LEU A 232 -18.44 3.56 -19.51
C LEU A 232 -18.86 3.96 -18.09
N ASP A 233 -18.87 3.04 -17.14
CA ASP A 233 -19.16 3.31 -15.73
C ASP A 233 -18.03 4.12 -15.09
N LEU A 234 -16.77 3.83 -15.44
CA LEU A 234 -15.61 4.63 -15.03
C LEU A 234 -15.63 6.03 -15.65
N ASP A 235 -15.88 6.12 -16.96
CA ASP A 235 -15.94 7.39 -17.70
C ASP A 235 -17.13 8.25 -17.29
N SER A 236 -18.30 7.66 -17.04
CA SER A 236 -19.47 8.38 -16.55
C SER A 236 -19.28 8.86 -15.10
N ARG A 237 -18.60 8.08 -14.26
CA ARG A 237 -18.17 8.52 -12.93
C ARG A 237 -17.17 9.67 -13.02
N ALA A 238 -16.17 9.58 -13.90
CA ALA A 238 -15.21 10.65 -14.15
C ALA A 238 -15.86 11.92 -14.73
N ALA A 239 -16.76 11.78 -15.71
CA ALA A 239 -17.47 12.90 -16.34
C ALA A 239 -18.47 13.58 -15.38
N SER A 240 -19.12 12.81 -14.50
CA SER A 240 -19.97 13.37 -13.43
C SER A 240 -19.19 14.20 -12.41
N LEU A 241 -17.86 14.08 -12.37
CA LEU A 241 -16.96 14.86 -11.51
C LEU A 241 -16.41 16.12 -12.21
N VAL A 242 -16.45 16.20 -13.55
CA VAL A 242 -15.78 17.25 -14.35
C VAL A 242 -16.68 18.48 -14.62
N GLY A 243 -17.91 18.49 -14.12
CA GLY A 243 -18.86 19.59 -14.33
C GLY A 243 -18.95 20.67 -13.24
N GLN A 244 -18.22 20.54 -12.11
CA GLN A 244 -18.43 21.40 -10.93
C GLN A 244 -17.22 22.25 -10.51
N PHE A 245 -16.09 22.16 -11.20
CA PHE A 245 -14.88 22.89 -10.84
C PHE A 245 -14.14 23.42 -12.08
N SER A 246 -13.70 24.66 -12.01
CA SER A 246 -12.84 25.29 -13.01
C SER A 246 -11.51 24.56 -13.16
N LYS A 247 -10.87 24.70 -14.33
CA LYS A 247 -9.55 24.09 -14.61
C LYS A 247 -8.47 24.46 -13.59
N ALA A 248 -8.60 25.62 -12.91
CA ALA A 248 -7.72 26.05 -11.83
C ALA A 248 -7.97 25.28 -10.52
N GLU A 249 -9.23 24.95 -10.22
CA GLU A 249 -9.63 24.17 -9.04
C GLU A 249 -9.25 22.69 -9.19
N LEU A 250 -9.33 22.14 -10.40
CA LEU A 250 -8.87 20.77 -10.70
C LEU A 250 -7.36 20.59 -10.52
N VAL A 251 -6.55 21.60 -10.83
CA VAL A 251 -5.09 21.60 -10.61
C VAL A 251 -4.73 21.75 -9.12
N ALA A 252 -5.56 22.47 -8.36
CA ALA A 252 -5.40 22.57 -6.91
C ALA A 252 -5.84 21.28 -6.18
N GLN A 253 -6.89 20.59 -6.66
CA GLN A 253 -7.47 19.39 -6.05
C GLN A 253 -6.84 18.05 -6.49
N GLN A 254 -6.09 18.00 -7.60
CA GLN A 254 -5.33 16.80 -8.00
C GLN A 254 -4.34 16.29 -6.95
N LYS A 255 -4.10 17.05 -5.87
CA LYS A 255 -3.28 16.62 -4.73
C LYS A 255 -4.04 15.84 -3.63
N LEU A 256 -5.38 15.82 -3.57
CA LEU A 256 -6.11 15.26 -2.43
C LEU A 256 -7.49 14.69 -2.80
N LEU A 257 -7.63 13.36 -2.72
CA LEU A 257 -8.85 12.59 -2.40
C LEU A 257 -10.02 12.43 -3.42
N GLN A 258 -10.64 11.24 -3.29
CA GLN A 258 -11.97 10.87 -3.80
C GLN A 258 -13.07 11.21 -2.78
N ILE A 259 -14.24 11.68 -3.26
CA ILE A 259 -15.44 12.00 -2.46
C ILE A 259 -16.59 11.05 -2.85
N ARG A 260 -17.33 10.53 -1.86
CA ARG A 260 -18.48 9.60 -2.01
C ARG A 260 -19.83 10.35 -2.08
N ARG A 261 -20.89 9.67 -2.55
CA ARG A 261 -22.25 10.25 -2.74
C ARG A 261 -23.16 10.05 -1.52
N ALA A 262 -24.19 10.88 -1.37
CA ALA A 262 -25.18 10.78 -0.29
C ALA A 262 -25.93 9.45 -0.35
N GLY A 263 -25.95 8.71 0.78
CA GLY A 263 -26.52 7.36 0.88
C GLY A 263 -25.56 6.22 0.54
N GLU A 264 -24.29 6.52 0.21
CA GLU A 264 -23.19 5.57 0.11
C GLU A 264 -22.23 5.68 1.33
N GLU A 265 -22.75 6.12 2.47
CA GLU A 265 -22.00 6.07 3.72
C GLU A 265 -21.89 4.62 4.20
N GLN A 266 -20.67 4.18 4.54
CA GLN A 266 -20.50 3.05 5.45
C GLN A 266 -21.29 3.35 6.73
N PRO A 267 -21.74 2.33 7.51
CA PRO A 267 -22.43 2.60 8.76
C PRO A 267 -21.60 3.62 9.52
N ASN A 268 -22.26 4.68 10.01
CA ASN A 268 -21.58 5.76 10.69
C ASN A 268 -20.74 5.14 11.80
N LEU A 269 -19.42 5.00 11.57
CA LEU A 269 -18.59 4.16 12.43
C LEU A 269 -18.50 4.76 13.83
N TYR A 270 -18.73 6.07 13.94
CA TYR A 270 -18.96 6.76 15.20
C TYR A 270 -20.28 6.31 15.84
N GLU A 271 -21.39 6.26 15.11
CA GLU A 271 -22.66 5.75 15.62
C GLU A 271 -22.58 4.27 16.04
N VAL A 272 -21.92 3.42 15.24
CA VAL A 272 -21.67 2.01 15.58
C VAL A 272 -20.78 1.90 16.82
N ALA A 273 -19.71 2.68 16.89
CA ALA A 273 -18.82 2.70 18.07
C ALA A 273 -19.54 3.23 19.31
N THR A 274 -20.37 4.27 19.19
CA THR A 274 -21.20 4.82 20.27
C THR A 274 -22.23 3.79 20.74
N GLN A 275 -22.91 3.10 19.83
CA GLN A 275 -23.84 2.01 20.17
C GLN A 275 -23.13 0.85 20.88
N HIS A 276 -21.91 0.50 20.47
CA HIS A 276 -21.09 -0.51 21.13
C HIS A 276 -20.61 -0.06 22.52
N TYR A 277 -20.23 1.21 22.68
CA TYR A 277 -19.76 1.77 23.95
C TYR A 277 -20.90 1.97 24.95
N GLU A 278 -22.08 2.43 24.51
CA GLU A 278 -23.27 2.51 25.35
C GLU A 278 -23.76 1.13 25.80
N LYS A 279 -23.64 0.12 24.93
CA LYS A 279 -23.89 -1.27 25.29
C LYS A 279 -22.88 -1.75 26.34
N TRP A 280 -21.60 -1.45 26.15
CA TRP A 280 -20.55 -1.80 27.10
C TRP A 280 -20.76 -1.12 28.47
N LEU A 281 -21.08 0.17 28.51
CA LEU A 281 -21.38 0.91 29.75
C LEU A 281 -22.58 0.32 30.50
N LYS A 282 -23.61 -0.14 29.79
CA LYS A 282 -24.76 -0.82 30.40
C LYS A 282 -24.41 -2.21 30.94
N GLU A 283 -23.47 -2.90 30.31
CA GLU A 283 -23.01 -4.24 30.72
C GLU A 283 -21.97 -4.18 31.85
N HIS A 284 -21.36 -3.03 32.09
CA HIS A 284 -20.27 -2.82 33.05
C HIS A 284 -20.56 -1.68 34.04
N SER A 285 -21.82 -1.29 34.21
CA SER A 285 -22.26 -0.20 35.10
C SER A 285 -22.01 -0.48 36.58
N ASP A 286 -21.71 -1.71 36.96
CA ASP A 286 -21.51 -2.14 38.36
C ASP A 286 -20.04 -2.09 38.80
N ASN A 287 -19.12 -1.58 37.97
CA ASN A 287 -17.68 -1.47 38.27
C ASN A 287 -17.23 -0.05 38.70
N GLU A 288 -18.16 0.85 39.02
CA GLU A 288 -17.85 2.20 39.53
C GLU A 288 -18.19 2.41 41.03
N GLU A 289 -18.02 1.38 41.86
CA GLU A 289 -17.74 1.49 43.32
C GLU A 289 -16.33 0.97 43.63
#